data_AF-A0A964IR55-F1
#
_entry.id   AF-A0A964IR55-F1
#
_cell.length_a   1.000
_cell.length_b   1.000
_cell.length_c   1.000
_cell.angle_alpha   90.00
_cell.angle_beta   90.00
_cell.angle_gamma   90.00
#
_symmetry.space_group_name_H-M   'P 1'
#
loop_
_entity.id
_entity.type
_entity.pdbx_description
1 polymer ?
#
loop_
_entity_poly.entity_id
_entity_poly.type
_entity_poly.pdbx_seq_one_letter_code
_entity_poly.pdbx_strand_id
1 'polypeptide(L)'
;MQTPIFIAKLMGPILLVVGISVLIDQKSIRAMAKEVIGSRALIYIFGILDLLLGLVLVTVHNVWVMDWRVIITLIGWLSILRGLVRMLFAPFIVKNAPKLLKKQGLLMGVAIVVVILGAVLSYYGYRV
;
A
#
# COMPACT_ATOMS: atom_id res chain seq x y z
N MET A 1 -12.61 1.71 21.08
CA MET A 1 -12.90 2.94 20.30
C MET A 1 -11.65 3.72 19.85
N GLN A 2 -10.46 3.51 20.42
CA GLN A 2 -9.24 4.25 20.04
C GLN A 2 -8.42 3.62 18.90
N THR A 3 -8.53 2.31 18.71
CA THR A 3 -7.75 1.55 17.72
C THR A 3 -7.84 2.06 16.27
N PRO A 4 -9.03 2.31 15.70
CA PRO A 4 -9.11 2.80 14.31
C PRO A 4 -8.52 4.20 14.15
N ILE A 5 -8.65 5.07 15.17
CA ILE A 5 -8.09 6.42 15.16
C ILE A 5 -6.56 6.35 15.23
N PHE A 6 -6.01 5.48 16.08
CA PHE A 6 -4.56 5.26 16.14
C PHE A 6 -4.00 4.78 14.80
N ILE A 7 -4.65 3.79 14.17
CA ILE A 7 -4.26 3.30 12.85
C ILE A 7 -4.35 4.42 11.80
N ALA A 8 -5.40 5.24 11.84
CA ALA A 8 -5.56 6.37 10.92
C ALA A 8 -4.48 7.45 11.09
N LYS A 9 -4.13 7.81 12.33
CA LYS A 9 -3.03 8.73 12.66
C LYS A 9 -1.67 8.22 12.18
N LEU A 10 -1.46 6.90 12.18
CA LEU A 10 -0.23 6.29 11.69
C LEU A 10 -0.21 6.16 10.16
N MET A 11 -1.22 5.51 9.59
CA MET A 11 -1.26 5.16 8.17
C MET A 11 -1.54 6.36 7.26
N GLY A 12 -2.35 7.32 7.72
CA GLY A 12 -2.73 8.49 6.93
C GLY A 12 -1.52 9.29 6.44
N PRO A 13 -0.65 9.79 7.34
CA PRO A 13 0.55 10.52 6.96
C PRO A 13 1.53 9.69 6.12
N ILE A 14 1.70 8.41 6.44
CA ILE A 14 2.57 7.50 5.67
C ILE A 14 2.08 7.41 4.22
N LEU A 15 0.79 7.15 4.01
CA LEU A 15 0.21 7.05 2.67
C LEU A 15 0.26 8.39 1.93
N LEU A 16 0.03 9.51 2.62
CA LEU A 16 0.21 10.84 2.04
C LEU A 16 1.63 11.05 1.50
N VAL A 17 2.64 10.84 2.34
CA VAL A 17 4.04 11.06 1.95
C VAL A 17 4.45 10.11 0.83
N VAL A 18 4.04 8.84 0.88
CA VAL A 18 4.32 7.86 -0.19
C VAL A 18 3.63 8.26 -1.50
N GLY A 19 2.35 8.66 -1.45
CA GLY A 19 1.63 9.08 -2.64
C GLY A 19 2.23 10.35 -3.26
N ILE A 20 2.56 11.34 -2.43
CA ILE A 20 3.19 12.59 -2.86
C ILE A 20 4.58 12.33 -3.45
N SER A 21 5.40 11.46 -2.83
CA SER A 21 6.74 11.16 -3.36
C SER A 21 6.67 10.54 -4.75
N VAL A 22 5.67 9.68 -5.02
CA VAL A 22 5.43 9.17 -6.37
C VAL A 22 5.02 10.27 -7.32
N LEU A 23 4.20 11.24 -6.90
CA LEU A 23 3.79 12.35 -7.77
C LEU A 23 4.94 13.32 -8.09
N ILE A 24 5.84 13.57 -7.14
CA ILE A 24 7.00 14.45 -7.30
C ILE A 24 8.04 13.83 -8.23
N ASP A 25 8.43 12.57 -7.99
CA ASP A 25 9.48 11.92 -8.78
C ASP A 25 9.10 10.49 -9.19
N GLN A 26 8.22 10.42 -10.18
CA GLN A 26 7.85 9.14 -10.79
C GLN A 26 9.04 8.42 -11.41
N LYS A 27 10.08 9.13 -11.87
CA LYS A 27 11.22 8.50 -12.54
C LYS A 27 12.05 7.71 -11.53
N SER A 28 12.37 8.32 -10.40
CA SER A 28 13.09 7.68 -9.29
C SER A 28 12.31 6.50 -8.73
N ILE A 29 11.01 6.68 -8.44
CA ILE A 29 10.16 5.57 -7.94
C ILE A 29 10.09 4.40 -8.92
N ARG A 30 10.03 4.66 -10.24
CA ARG A 30 10.09 3.59 -11.25
C ARG A 30 11.44 2.90 -11.30
N ALA A 31 12.55 3.62 -11.10
CA ALA A 31 13.88 3.03 -11.06
C ALA A 31 14.00 2.08 -9.86
N MET A 32 13.64 2.55 -8.66
CA MET A 32 13.60 1.73 -7.45
C MET A 32 12.69 0.50 -7.62
N ALA A 33 11.51 0.67 -8.21
CA ALA A 33 10.60 -0.45 -8.44
C ALA A 33 11.21 -1.51 -9.38
N LYS A 34 12.02 -1.10 -10.38
CA LYS A 34 12.75 -2.04 -11.24
C LYS A 34 13.83 -2.79 -10.49
N GLU A 35 14.54 -2.15 -9.57
CA GLU A 35 15.54 -2.80 -8.72
C GLU A 35 14.91 -3.88 -7.84
N VAL A 36 13.76 -3.57 -7.23
CA VAL A 36 12.98 -4.56 -6.46
C VAL A 36 12.55 -5.73 -7.35
N ILE A 37 12.02 -5.46 -8.55
CA ILE A 37 11.60 -6.52 -9.48
C ILE A 37 12.79 -7.37 -9.95
N GLY A 38 13.99 -6.78 -10.06
CA GLY A 38 15.21 -7.49 -10.42
C GLY A 38 15.72 -8.45 -9.34
N SER A 39 15.31 -8.25 -8.08
CA SER A 39 15.76 -9.07 -6.95
C SER A 39 14.64 -9.91 -6.37
N ARG A 40 14.70 -11.23 -6.59
CA ARG A 40 13.73 -12.18 -5.99
C ARG A 40 13.73 -12.14 -4.47
N ALA A 41 14.89 -11.91 -3.86
CA ALA A 41 15.01 -11.76 -2.41
C ALA A 41 14.23 -10.53 -1.91
N LEU A 42 14.37 -9.38 -2.59
CA LEU A 42 13.59 -8.18 -2.24
C LEU A 42 12.10 -8.39 -2.44
N ILE A 43 11.67 -9.02 -3.55
CA ILE A 43 10.25 -9.36 -3.76
C ILE A 43 9.72 -10.19 -2.59
N TYR A 44 10.48 -11.20 -2.15
CA TYR A 44 10.08 -12.08 -1.06
C TYR A 44 10.02 -11.34 0.29
N ILE A 45 11.02 -10.52 0.61
CA ILE A 45 11.07 -9.72 1.84
C ILE A 45 9.90 -8.72 1.88
N PHE A 46 9.66 -7.98 0.79
CA PHE A 46 8.48 -7.10 0.70
C PHE A 46 7.18 -7.90 0.80
N GLY A 47 7.15 -9.13 0.31
CA GLY A 47 6.03 -10.05 0.49
C GLY A 47 5.75 -10.40 1.95
N ILE A 48 6.79 -10.71 2.72
CA ILE A 48 6.68 -10.96 4.16
C ILE A 48 6.19 -9.71 4.88
N LEU A 49 6.76 -8.54 4.59
CA LEU A 49 6.36 -7.27 5.22
C LEU A 49 4.91 -6.90 4.90
N ASP A 50 4.48 -7.03 3.63
CA ASP A 50 3.09 -6.80 3.21
C ASP A 50 2.13 -7.77 3.93
N LEU A 51 2.51 -9.05 4.04
CA LEU A 51 1.69 -10.06 4.72
C LEU A 51 1.58 -9.79 6.22
N LEU A 52 2.69 -9.48 6.89
CA LEU A 52 2.72 -9.13 8.31
C LEU A 52 1.86 -7.90 8.60
N LEU A 53 2.04 -6.83 7.83
CA LEU A 53 1.23 -5.61 7.97
C LEU A 53 -0.27 -5.92 7.80
N GLY A 54 -0.60 -6.69 6.76
CA GLY A 54 -1.98 -7.05 6.47
C GLY A 54 -2.64 -7.88 7.59
N LEU A 55 -1.92 -8.89 8.10
CA LEU A 55 -2.39 -9.72 9.21
C LEU A 55 -2.57 -8.91 10.49
N VAL A 56 -1.64 -8.00 10.81
CA VAL A 56 -1.78 -7.09 11.97
C VAL A 56 -3.03 -6.23 11.81
N LEU A 57 -3.22 -5.61 10.64
CA LEU A 57 -4.38 -4.75 10.41
C LEU A 57 -5.70 -5.50 10.49
N VAL A 58 -5.81 -6.68 9.87
CA VAL A 58 -7.04 -7.48 9.92
C VAL A 58 -7.30 -8.05 11.32
N THR A 59 -6.26 -8.45 12.04
CA THR A 59 -6.43 -8.97 13.42
C THR A 59 -6.88 -7.86 14.37
N VAL A 60 -6.31 -6.66 14.23
CA VAL A 60 -6.60 -5.52 15.11
C VAL A 60 -7.86 -4.76 14.69
N HIS A 61 -8.19 -4.74 13.40
CA HIS A 61 -9.27 -3.94 12.82
C HIS A 61 -9.87 -4.58 11.54
N ASN A 62 -10.86 -5.46 11.74
CA ASN A 62 -11.65 -6.07 10.65
C ASN A 62 -13.13 -5.71 10.79
N VAL A 63 -13.49 -4.51 10.36
CA VAL A 63 -14.84 -3.96 10.52
C VAL A 63 -15.37 -3.52 9.16
N TRP A 64 -16.39 -4.23 8.67
CA TRP A 64 -17.06 -3.98 7.40
C TRP A 64 -18.28 -3.09 7.58
N VAL A 65 -18.06 -1.88 8.09
CA VAL A 65 -19.09 -0.84 8.20
C VAL A 65 -18.87 0.18 7.10
N MET A 66 -19.95 0.68 6.50
CA MET A 66 -19.93 1.67 5.40
C MET A 66 -19.52 3.07 5.88
N ASP A 67 -18.35 3.18 6.52
CA ASP A 67 -17.70 4.43 6.91
C ASP A 67 -16.19 4.37 6.62
N TRP A 68 -15.44 5.41 7.01
CA TRP A 68 -14.01 5.53 6.73
C TRP A 68 -13.17 4.36 7.27
N ARG A 69 -13.65 3.63 8.29
CA ARG A 69 -12.93 2.50 8.89
C ARG A 69 -12.82 1.32 7.94
N VAL A 70 -13.70 1.21 6.93
CA VAL A 70 -13.61 0.18 5.89
C VAL A 70 -12.33 0.31 5.08
N ILE A 71 -11.80 1.54 4.93
CA ILE A 71 -10.54 1.79 4.21
C ILE A 71 -9.40 1.02 4.87
N ILE A 72 -9.33 1.02 6.21
CA ILE A 72 -8.31 0.28 6.96
C ILE A 72 -8.45 -1.22 6.72
N THR A 73 -9.67 -1.74 6.78
CA THR A 73 -9.95 -3.17 6.53
C THR A 73 -9.58 -3.57 5.10
N LEU A 74 -9.90 -2.73 4.11
CA LEU A 74 -9.49 -2.94 2.72
C LEU A 74 -7.96 -2.93 2.55
N ILE A 75 -7.25 -2.01 3.19
CA ILE A 75 -5.78 -1.98 3.14
C ILE A 75 -5.19 -3.24 3.80
N GLY A 76 -5.77 -3.70 4.91
CA GLY A 76 -5.36 -4.94 5.57
C GLY A 76 -5.44 -6.14 4.62
N TRP A 77 -6.62 -6.37 4.04
CA TRP A 77 -6.84 -7.47 3.10
C TRP A 77 -6.01 -7.35 1.81
N LEU A 78 -5.88 -6.14 1.25
CA LEU A 78 -5.02 -5.90 0.08
C LEU A 78 -3.55 -6.20 0.39
N SER A 79 -3.06 -5.85 1.58
CA SER A 79 -1.69 -6.13 2.01
C SER A 79 -1.45 -7.63 2.15
N ILE A 80 -2.40 -8.39 2.73
CA ILE A 80 -2.35 -9.86 2.78
C ILE A 80 -2.25 -10.43 1.36
N LEU A 81 -3.16 -10.03 0.46
CA LEU A 81 -3.19 -10.55 -0.90
C LEU A 81 -1.89 -10.23 -1.65
N ARG A 82 -1.38 -9.00 -1.54
CA ARG A 82 -0.11 -8.59 -2.17
C ARG A 82 1.06 -9.39 -1.61
N GLY A 83 1.11 -9.59 -0.29
CA GLY A 83 2.13 -10.41 0.37
C GLY A 83 2.15 -11.84 -0.15
N LEU A 84 0.98 -12.49 -0.18
CA LEU A 84 0.83 -13.85 -0.72
C LEU A 84 1.25 -13.93 -2.20
N VAL A 85 0.82 -12.98 -3.03
CA VAL A 85 1.20 -12.95 -4.45
C VAL A 85 2.71 -12.79 -4.63
N ARG A 86 3.37 -11.92 -3.85
CA ARG A 86 4.81 -11.74 -3.92
C ARG A 86 5.58 -13.00 -3.48
N MET A 87 5.12 -13.68 -2.43
CA MET A 87 5.80 -14.86 -1.88
C MET A 87 5.57 -16.12 -2.72
N LEU A 88 4.32 -16.38 -3.11
CA LEU A 88 3.94 -17.62 -3.80
C LEU A 88 4.07 -17.51 -5.32
N PHE A 89 3.98 -16.30 -5.87
CA PHE A 89 3.95 -16.04 -7.31
C PHE A 89 5.00 -15.01 -7.75
N ALA A 90 6.19 -15.00 -7.12
CA ALA A 90 7.30 -14.12 -7.51
C ALA A 90 7.61 -14.12 -9.02
N PRO A 91 7.65 -15.27 -9.73
CA PRO A 91 7.89 -15.28 -11.18
C PRO A 91 6.83 -14.52 -11.99
N PHE A 92 5.56 -14.56 -11.53
CA PHE A 92 4.47 -13.80 -12.14
C PHE A 92 4.70 -12.29 -12.00
N ILE A 93 5.17 -11.84 -10.84
CA ILE A 93 5.53 -10.43 -10.60
C ILE A 93 6.68 -10.00 -11.51
N VAL A 94 7.75 -10.78 -11.59
CA VAL A 94 8.92 -10.47 -12.45
C VAL A 94 8.51 -10.33 -13.92
N LYS A 95 7.61 -11.19 -14.41
CA LYS A 95 7.14 -11.17 -15.79
C LYS A 95 6.20 -10.00 -16.12
N ASN A 96 5.33 -9.60 -15.17
CA ASN A 96 4.22 -8.69 -15.45
C ASN A 96 4.42 -7.27 -14.91
N ALA A 97 5.08 -7.11 -13.77
CA ALA A 97 5.26 -5.80 -13.13
C ALA A 97 5.99 -4.77 -14.02
N PRO A 98 7.03 -5.14 -14.82
CA PRO A 98 7.65 -4.18 -15.74
C PRO A 98 6.69 -3.61 -16.79
N LYS A 99 5.70 -4.39 -17.24
CA LYS A 99 4.68 -3.93 -18.20
C LYS A 99 3.76 -2.89 -17.57
N LEU A 100 3.40 -3.09 -16.30
CA LEU A 100 2.58 -2.16 -15.53
C LEU A 100 3.34 -0.86 -15.22
N LEU A 101 4.63 -0.95 -14.86
CA LEU A 101 5.46 0.23 -14.57
C LEU A 101 5.70 1.14 -15.78
N LYS A 102 5.60 0.61 -17.01
CA LYS A 102 5.70 1.42 -18.24
C LYS A 102 4.44 2.29 -18.46
N LYS A 103 3.30 1.94 -17.89
CA LYS A 103 2.05 2.69 -18.05
C LYS A 103 2.06 3.91 -17.14
N GLN A 104 2.38 5.08 -17.71
CA GLN A 104 2.50 6.32 -16.92
C GLN A 104 1.20 6.68 -16.19
N GLY A 105 0.07 6.58 -16.88
CA GLY A 105 -1.25 6.87 -16.30
C GLY A 105 -1.63 5.94 -15.15
N LEU A 106 -1.13 4.70 -15.14
CA LEU A 106 -1.40 3.75 -14.05
C LEU A 106 -0.68 4.18 -12.76
N LEU A 107 0.60 4.53 -12.85
CA LEU A 107 1.36 4.97 -11.68
C LEU A 107 0.83 6.28 -11.11
N MET A 108 0.47 7.22 -11.99
CA MET A 108 -0.16 8.47 -11.58
C MET A 108 -1.52 8.24 -10.91
N GLY A 109 -2.37 7.39 -11.50
CA GLY A 109 -3.67 7.04 -10.93
C GLY A 109 -3.54 6.38 -9.55
N VAL A 110 -2.63 5.41 -9.40
CA VAL A 110 -2.36 4.77 -8.11
C VAL A 110 -1.85 5.78 -7.08
N ALA A 111 -0.94 6.67 -7.46
CA ALA A 111 -0.42 7.71 -6.57
C ALA A 111 -1.53 8.64 -6.08
N ILE A 112 -2.41 9.12 -6.98
CA ILE A 112 -3.56 9.96 -6.62
C ILE A 112 -4.49 9.22 -5.64
N VAL A 113 -4.83 7.96 -5.90
CA VAL A 113 -5.64 7.15 -4.98
C VAL A 113 -4.97 7.05 -3.62
N VAL A 114 -3.67 6.76 -3.57
CA VAL A 114 -2.90 6.66 -2.31
C VAL A 114 -2.89 7.98 -1.55
N VAL A 115 -2.74 9.12 -2.23
CA VAL A 115 -2.84 10.46 -1.61
C VAL A 115 -4.23 10.70 -1.05
N ILE A 116 -5.29 10.38 -1.79
CA ILE A 116 -6.67 10.55 -1.33
C ILE A 116 -6.93 9.70 -0.08
N LEU A 117 -6.54 8.42 -0.10
CA LEU A 117 -6.69 7.53 1.05
C LEU A 117 -5.90 8.04 2.27
N GLY A 118 -4.67 8.51 2.04
CA GLY A 118 -3.85 9.12 3.08
C GLY A 118 -4.49 10.39 3.67
N ALA A 119 -5.03 11.27 2.82
CA ALA A 119 -5.71 12.49 3.24
C ALA A 119 -6.95 12.18 4.09
N VAL A 120 -7.78 11.24 3.63
CA VAL A 120 -8.98 10.80 4.35
C VAL A 120 -8.63 10.22 5.71
N LEU A 121 -7.67 9.30 5.78
CA LEU A 121 -7.24 8.70 7.05
C LEU A 121 -6.59 9.73 7.98
N SER A 122 -5.80 10.66 7.44
CA SER A 122 -5.19 11.72 8.25
C SER A 122 -6.26 12.64 8.82
N TYR A 123 -7.23 13.05 8.01
CA TYR A 123 -8.35 13.87 8.47
C TYR A 123 -9.11 13.20 9.62
N TYR A 124 -9.55 11.95 9.45
CA TYR A 124 -10.27 11.23 10.52
C TYR A 124 -9.39 10.88 11.72
N GLY A 125 -8.08 10.71 11.50
CA GLY A 125 -7.10 10.48 12.57
C GLY A 125 -6.93 11.70 13.46
N TYR A 126 -6.76 12.89 12.89
CA TYR A 126 -6.40 14.11 13.63
C TYR A 126 -7.55 15.07 13.93
N ARG A 127 -8.75 14.81 13.42
CA ARG A 127 -9.96 15.60 13.74
C ARG A 127 -10.42 15.47 15.20
N VAL A 128 -9.88 14.50 15.94
CA VAL A 128 -10.22 14.20 17.33
C VAL A 128 -9.47 15.09 18.30
#